data_AF-A0A2U1TXX7-F1
#
_entry.id   AF-A0A2U1TXX7-F1
#
_cell.length_a   1.000
_cell.length_b   1.000
_cell.length_c   1.000
_cell.angle_alpha   90.00
_cell.angle_beta   90.00
_cell.angle_gamma   90.00
#
_symmetry.space_group_name_H-M   'P 1'
#
loop_
_entity.id
_entity.type
_entity.pdbx_description
1 polymer ?
#
loop_
_entity_poly.entity_id
_entity_poly.type
_entity_poly.pdbx_seq_one_letter_code
_entity_poly.pdbx_strand_id
1 'polypeptide(L)'
;MGTPRLKRAFELAKAIAPPHSLDSPVIASKSGGHFSKRGFSHHFEQARANAAEKLGYALNCTFHDLKAKGISDCEGSSRDKQLFSGHKTESQVLVYDQEIKVTPTLDKE
;
A
#
# COMPACT_ATOMS: atom_id res chain seq x y z
N MET A 1 -5.92 -0.35 -20.07
CA MET A 1 -4.55 -0.40 -20.64
C MET A 1 -3.57 0.11 -19.57
N GLY A 2 -2.55 -0.66 -19.19
CA GLY A 2 -1.77 -0.42 -17.95
C GLY A 2 -0.92 0.85 -17.94
N THR A 3 -0.86 1.53 -16.79
CA THR A 3 -0.07 2.76 -16.59
C THR A 3 1.44 2.48 -16.69
N PRO A 4 2.29 3.50 -17.01
CA PRO A 4 3.74 3.33 -17.02
C PRO A 4 4.30 2.80 -15.69
N ARG A 5 3.71 3.22 -14.56
CA ARG A 5 4.06 2.74 -13.22
C ARG A 5 3.82 1.24 -13.09
N LEU A 6 2.68 0.74 -13.54
CA LEU A 6 2.35 -0.68 -13.49
C LEU A 6 3.31 -1.50 -14.36
N LYS A 7 3.59 -1.05 -15.58
CA LYS A 7 4.55 -1.74 -16.48
C LYS A 7 5.93 -1.86 -15.83
N ARG A 8 6.45 -0.77 -15.24
CA ARG A 8 7.74 -0.80 -14.52
C ARG A 8 7.75 -1.80 -13.36
N ALA A 9 6.66 -1.88 -12.60
CA ALA A 9 6.54 -2.84 -11.51
C ALA A 9 6.60 -4.29 -12.01
N PHE A 10 5.95 -4.60 -13.14
CA PHE A 10 6.03 -5.92 -13.77
C PHE A 10 7.44 -6.25 -14.26
N GLU A 11 8.12 -5.31 -14.92
CA GLU A 11 9.49 -5.54 -15.39
C GLU A 11 10.46 -5.76 -14.23
N LEU A 12 10.32 -5.00 -13.14
CA LEU A 12 11.10 -5.21 -11.92
C LEU A 12 10.84 -6.60 -11.32
N ALA A 13 9.58 -7.01 -11.26
CA ALA A 13 9.22 -8.33 -10.73
C ALA A 13 9.85 -9.46 -11.54
N LYS A 14 9.79 -9.39 -12.87
CA LYS A 14 10.44 -10.36 -13.78
C LYS A 14 11.96 -10.40 -13.61
N ALA A 15 12.58 -9.24 -13.37
CA ALA A 15 14.03 -9.17 -13.15
C ALA A 15 14.46 -9.81 -11.83
N ILE A 16 13.65 -9.68 -10.78
CA ILE A 16 13.92 -10.24 -9.45
C ILE A 16 13.62 -11.74 -9.42
N ALA A 17 12.50 -12.16 -10.00
CA ALA A 17 12.03 -13.53 -10.05
C ALA A 17 11.48 -13.86 -11.44
N PRO A 18 12.33 -14.39 -12.35
CA PRO A 18 11.90 -14.79 -13.68
C PRO A 18 10.75 -15.83 -13.60
N PRO A 19 9.66 -15.65 -14.36
CA PRO A 19 8.56 -16.60 -14.35
C PRO A 19 8.98 -17.93 -15.00
N HIS A 20 8.54 -19.04 -14.42
CA HIS A 20 8.78 -20.39 -14.96
C HIS A 20 7.69 -20.83 -15.95
N SER A 21 6.49 -20.27 -15.82
CA SER A 21 5.31 -20.56 -16.65
C SER A 21 4.39 -19.34 -16.72
N LEU A 22 3.37 -19.40 -17.60
CA LEU A 22 2.34 -18.37 -17.69
C LEU A 22 1.54 -18.19 -16.39
N ASP A 23 1.42 -19.24 -15.59
CA ASP A 23 0.69 -19.24 -14.31
C ASP A 23 1.57 -18.80 -13.12
N SER A 24 2.81 -18.38 -13.38
CA SER A 24 3.72 -17.95 -12.32
C SER A 24 3.19 -16.67 -11.64
N PRO A 25 3.23 -16.59 -10.31
CA PRO A 25 2.78 -15.40 -9.60
C PRO A 25 3.68 -14.21 -9.94
N VAL A 26 3.06 -13.03 -10.09
CA VAL A 26 3.79 -11.77 -10.34
C VAL A 26 4.77 -11.46 -9.22
N ILE A 27 4.38 -11.75 -7.97
CA ILE A 27 5.26 -11.67 -6.81
C ILE A 27 5.57 -13.09 -6.37
N ALA A 28 6.74 -13.58 -6.79
CA ALA A 28 7.21 -14.91 -6.46
C ALA A 28 8.25 -14.90 -5.34
N SER A 29 8.30 -15.98 -4.58
CA SER A 29 9.43 -16.27 -3.71
C SER A 29 10.66 -16.69 -4.52
N LYS A 30 11.83 -16.81 -3.87
CA LYS A 30 13.06 -17.28 -4.52
C LYS A 30 12.92 -18.65 -5.21
N SER A 31 11.97 -19.48 -4.79
CA SER A 31 11.69 -20.79 -5.38
C SER A 31 10.65 -20.75 -6.52
N GLY A 32 10.25 -19.57 -6.98
CA GLY A 32 9.28 -19.39 -8.08
C GLY A 32 7.81 -19.61 -7.69
N GLY A 33 7.55 -20.05 -6.46
CA GLY A 33 6.20 -20.25 -5.93
C GLY A 33 5.64 -19.02 -5.21
N HIS A 34 4.38 -19.12 -4.79
CA HIS A 34 3.68 -18.09 -4.02
C HIS A 34 4.46 -17.66 -2.77
N PHE A 35 4.35 -16.37 -2.44
CA PHE A 35 4.93 -15.84 -1.21
C PHE A 35 4.16 -16.35 0.01
N SER A 36 4.87 -16.87 1.01
CA SER A 36 4.23 -17.21 2.28
C SER A 36 3.96 -15.94 3.10
N LYS A 37 2.89 -15.94 3.91
CA LYS A 37 2.60 -14.84 4.85
C LYS A 37 3.79 -14.55 5.76
N ARG A 38 4.43 -15.59 6.31
CA ARG A 38 5.58 -15.45 7.21
C ARG A 38 6.78 -14.82 6.50
N GLY A 39 7.09 -15.29 5.29
CA GLY A 39 8.13 -14.68 4.47
C GLY A 39 7.82 -13.20 4.20
N PHE A 40 6.57 -12.89 3.87
CA PHE A 40 6.14 -11.52 3.60
C PHE A 40 6.38 -10.60 4.79
N SER A 41 5.91 -11.01 5.98
CA SER A 41 6.12 -10.26 7.22
C SER A 41 7.59 -10.02 7.51
N HIS A 42 8.44 -11.04 7.33
CA HIS A 42 9.88 -10.92 7.56
C HIS A 42 10.55 -9.92 6.61
N HIS A 43 10.20 -9.93 5.32
CA HIS A 43 10.71 -8.96 4.36
C HIS A 43 10.23 -7.53 4.65
N PHE A 44 8.97 -7.39 5.10
CA PHE A 44 8.45 -6.08 5.53
C PHE A 44 9.20 -5.55 6.75
N GLU A 45 9.45 -6.38 7.76
CA GLU A 45 10.22 -6.00 8.95
C GLU A 45 11.62 -5.51 8.59
N GLN A 46 12.32 -6.23 7.69
CA GLN A 46 13.63 -5.80 7.18
C GLN A 46 13.55 -4.45 6.45
N ALA A 47 12.56 -4.28 5.56
CA ALA A 47 12.37 -3.02 4.84
C ALA A 47 12.09 -1.85 5.80
N ARG A 48 11.28 -2.08 6.83
CA ARG A 48 10.95 -1.10 7.88
C ARG A 48 12.18 -0.73 8.70
N ALA A 49 13.01 -1.71 9.07
CA ALA A 49 14.27 -1.47 9.79
C ALA A 49 15.25 -0.62 8.95
N ASN A 50 15.44 -0.98 7.68
CA ASN A 50 16.31 -0.23 6.76
C ASN A 50 15.80 1.21 6.51
N ALA A 51 14.48 1.41 6.49
CA ALA A 51 13.90 2.74 6.38
C ALA A 51 14.08 3.56 7.66
N ALA A 52 13.90 2.94 8.83
CA ALA A 52 14.13 3.58 10.13
C ALA A 52 15.58 4.07 10.27
N GLU A 53 16.56 3.25 9.87
CA GLU A 53 17.98 3.63 9.86
C GLU A 53 18.23 4.87 8.99
N LYS A 54 17.69 4.90 7.78
CA LYS A 54 17.83 6.05 6.85
C LYS A 54 17.16 7.32 7.37
N LEU A 55 16.06 7.19 8.10
CA LEU A 55 15.30 8.31 8.65
C LEU A 55 15.86 8.80 9.99
N GLY A 56 16.68 7.99 10.67
CA GLY A 56 17.24 8.31 11.99
C GLY A 56 16.25 8.12 13.16
N TYR A 57 15.10 7.48 12.93
CA TYR A 57 14.12 7.19 13.97
C TYR A 57 13.34 5.90 13.69
N ALA A 58 12.81 5.28 14.75
CA ALA A 58 12.05 4.03 14.65
C ALA A 58 10.69 4.24 13.97
N LEU A 59 10.39 3.40 12.97
CA LEU A 59 9.07 3.37 12.34
C LEU A 59 8.14 2.41 13.09
N ASN A 60 7.23 2.98 13.88
CA ASN A 60 6.17 2.23 14.58
C ASN A 60 4.93 2.06 13.69
N CYS A 61 5.10 1.35 12.57
CA CYS A 61 4.00 1.02 11.66
C CYS A 61 3.99 -0.47 11.27
N THR A 62 2.83 -0.92 10.84
CA THR A 62 2.52 -2.23 10.27
C THR A 62 2.32 -2.12 8.75
N PHE A 63 2.24 -3.26 8.06
CA PHE A 63 1.99 -3.25 6.62
C PHE A 63 0.61 -2.67 6.27
N HIS A 64 -0.38 -2.79 7.15
CA HIS A 64 -1.72 -2.23 6.94
C HIS A 64 -1.72 -0.70 6.89
N ASP A 65 -0.77 -0.06 7.58
CA ASP A 65 -0.65 1.40 7.60
C ASP A 65 -0.24 1.96 6.23
N LEU A 66 0.40 1.16 5.36
CA LEU A 66 0.64 1.55 3.97
C LEU A 66 -0.67 1.65 3.17
N LYS A 67 -1.62 0.73 3.43
CA LYS A 67 -2.96 0.83 2.83
C LYS A 67 -3.69 2.06 3.36
N ALA A 68 -3.63 2.30 4.67
CA ALA A 68 -4.22 3.47 5.30
C ALA A 68 -3.69 4.77 4.67
N LYS A 69 -2.36 4.90 4.58
CA LYS A 69 -1.70 6.05 3.95
C LYS A 69 -2.11 6.23 2.49
N GLY A 70 -2.15 5.15 1.72
CA GLY A 70 -2.57 5.18 0.32
C GLY A 70 -4.03 5.60 0.11
N ILE A 71 -4.92 5.32 1.06
CA ILE A 71 -6.32 5.80 1.02
C ILE A 71 -6.38 7.27 1.41
N SER A 72 -5.64 7.67 2.43
CA SER A 72 -5.56 9.07 2.88
C SER A 72 -4.98 9.97 1.79
N ASP A 73 -3.99 9.50 1.04
CA ASP A 73 -3.34 10.24 -0.05
C ASP A 73 -4.17 10.26 -1.33
N CYS A 74 -5.25 9.48 -1.40
CA CYS A 74 -6.15 9.47 -2.54
C CYS A 74 -7.05 10.70 -2.47
N GLU A 75 -6.87 11.64 -3.40
CA GLU A 75 -7.79 12.77 -3.59
C GLU A 75 -9.18 12.27 -3.99
N GLY A 76 -10.21 13.06 -3.66
CA GLY A 76 -11.61 12.77 -4.02
C GLY A 76 -12.53 12.56 -2.82
N SER A 77 -13.77 12.16 -3.10
CA SER A 77 -14.80 11.95 -2.08
C SER A 77 -14.58 10.67 -1.28
N SER A 78 -15.29 10.50 -0.15
CA SER A 78 -15.33 9.24 0.61
C SER A 78 -15.71 8.04 -0.26
N ARG A 79 -16.57 8.25 -1.25
CA ARG A 79 -17.03 7.24 -2.20
C ARG A 79 -15.95 6.85 -3.20
N ASP A 80 -15.14 7.81 -3.66
CA ASP A 80 -13.98 7.54 -4.53
C ASP A 80 -12.92 6.74 -3.78
N LYS A 81 -12.63 7.15 -2.54
CA LYS A 81 -11.76 6.42 -1.61
C LYS A 81 -12.30 5.01 -1.34
N GLN A 82 -13.61 4.82 -1.22
CA GLN A 82 -14.24 3.51 -1.05
C GLN A 82 -14.01 2.60 -2.25
N LEU A 83 -14.28 3.10 -3.47
CA LEU A 83 -14.12 2.34 -4.71
C LEU A 83 -12.66 1.94 -4.91
N PHE A 84 -11.73 2.87 -4.67
CA PHE A 84 -10.29 2.63 -4.77
C PHE A 84 -9.78 1.59 -3.77
N SER A 85 -10.27 1.65 -2.53
CA SER A 85 -9.83 0.76 -1.45
C SER A 85 -10.50 -0.62 -1.43
N GLY A 86 -11.53 -0.81 -2.27
CA GLY A 86 -12.31 -2.05 -2.40
C GLY A 86 -13.17 -2.37 -1.19
N HIS A 87 -13.54 -1.37 -0.38
CA HIS A 87 -14.35 -1.59 0.82
C HIS A 87 -15.83 -1.73 0.49
N LYS A 88 -16.52 -2.60 1.25
CA LYS A 88 -17.95 -2.85 1.05
C LYS A 88 -18.81 -1.65 1.47
N THR A 89 -18.38 -0.91 2.48
CA THR A 89 -19.12 0.25 3.01
C THR A 89 -18.19 1.44 3.24
N GLU A 90 -18.73 2.66 3.15
CA GLU A 90 -17.99 3.90 3.44
C GLU A 90 -17.49 3.96 4.89
N SER A 91 -18.21 3.35 5.83
CA SER A 91 -17.82 3.29 7.24
C SER A 91 -16.47 2.60 7.45
N GLN A 92 -16.08 1.66 6.58
CA GLN A 92 -14.77 1.01 6.61
C GLN A 92 -13.65 1.92 6.09
N VAL A 93 -13.98 2.93 5.29
CA VAL A 93 -13.04 3.95 4.79
C VAL A 93 -12.76 4.99 5.88
N LEU A 94 -13.78 5.37 6.64
CA LEU A 94 -13.68 6.37 7.72
C LEU A 94 -12.70 5.97 8.84
N VAL A 95 -12.41 4.68 9.03
CA VAL A 95 -11.37 4.22 9.97
C VAL A 95 -9.96 4.59 9.51
N TYR A 96 -9.75 4.83 8.21
CA TYR A 96 -8.44 5.10 7.60
C TYR A 96 -8.22 6.56 7.21
N ASP A 97 -9.27 7.39 7.21
CA ASP A 97 -9.18 8.80 6.82
C ASP A 97 -8.70 9.64 8.02
N GLN A 98 -7.39 9.86 8.12
CA GLN A 98 -6.75 10.65 9.18
C GLN A 98 -6.62 12.14 8.83
N GLU A 99 -7.28 12.62 7.76
CA GLU A 99 -7.29 14.04 7.48
C GLU A 99 -7.99 14.81 8.61
N ILE A 100 -7.29 15.81 9.15
CA ILE A 100 -7.87 16.74 10.12
C ILE A 100 -8.94 17.53 9.38
N LYS A 101 -10.21 17.31 9.73
CA LYS A 101 -11.32 18.11 9.22
C LYS A 101 -11.16 19.55 9.72
N VAL A 102 -10.65 20.42 8.86
CA VAL A 102 -10.67 21.88 9.10
C VAL A 102 -12.10 22.34 8.92
N THR A 103 -12.79 22.60 10.02
CA THR A 103 -14.16 23.15 9.98
C THR A 103 -14.08 24.67 9.88
N PRO A 104 -14.81 25.32 8.96
CA PRO A 104 -14.91 26.77 8.95
C PRO A 104 -15.54 27.27 10.25
N THR A 105 -15.03 28.36 10.81
CA THR A 105 -15.65 29.07 11.92
C THR A 105 -16.90 29.80 11.42
N LEU A 106 -17.94 29.82 12.25
CA LEU A 106 -19.16 30.62 12.04
C LEU A 106 -18.86 32.10 12.34
N ASP A 107 -17.99 32.73 11.56
CA ASP A 107 -17.92 34.19 11.55
C ASP A 107 -19.08 34.68 10.66
N LYS A 108 -20.23 34.91 11.30
CA LYS A 108 -21.34 35.65 10.72
C LYS A 108 -20.98 37.13 10.80
N GLU A 109 -20.74 37.77 9.66
CA GLU A 109 -20.98 39.22 9.51
C GLU A 109 -22.48 39.47 9.24
#